data_AF-A0A955DQB2-F1
#
_entry.id   AF-A0A955DQB2-F1
#
_cell.length_a   1.000
_cell.length_b   1.000
_cell.length_c   1.000
_cell.angle_alpha   90.00
_cell.angle_beta   90.00
_cell.angle_gamma   90.00
#
_symmetry.space_group_name_H-M   'P 1'
#
loop_
_entity.id
_entity.type
_entity.pdbx_description
1 polymer ?
#
loop_
_entity_poly.entity_id
_entity_poly.type
_entity_poly.pdbx_seq_one_letter_code
_entity_poly.pdbx_strand_id
1 'polypeptide(L)'
;MGLLLMIVMGMGGIYEGIVADATLLVDELDADLWIVQRNTRGPFAELSRVPSNVEDRARTVPGVADARRFVTHTIQREHQGRPLRMAIVGLAWPIDR
;
A
#
# COMPACT_ATOMS: atom_id res chain seq x y z
N MET A 1 -12.73 33.69 14.25
CA MET A 1 -12.19 33.47 12.88
C MET A 1 -10.84 32.75 12.89
N GLY A 2 -9.81 33.24 13.59
CA GLY A 2 -8.47 32.61 13.57
C GLY A 2 -8.41 31.13 14.03
N LEU A 3 -9.18 30.76 15.06
CA LEU A 3 -9.21 29.37 15.54
C LEU A 3 -9.77 28.38 14.51
N LEU A 4 -10.85 28.76 13.81
CA LEU A 4 -11.45 27.92 12.76
C LEU A 4 -10.48 27.72 11.61
N LEU A 5 -9.78 28.78 11.18
CA LEU A 5 -8.76 28.68 10.13
C LEU A 5 -7.62 27.73 10.53
N MET A 6 -7.12 27.82 11.77
CA MET A 6 -6.10 26.89 12.27
C MET A 6 -6.57 25.42 12.24
N ILE A 7 -7.80 25.15 12.64
CA ILE A 7 -8.35 23.78 12.64
C ILE A 7 -8.46 23.26 11.20
N VAL A 8 -8.96 24.07 10.26
CA VAL A 8 -9.09 23.68 8.86
C VAL A 8 -7.73 23.38 8.24
N MET A 9 -6.74 24.25 8.47
CA MET A 9 -5.36 24.01 8.00
C MET A 9 -4.76 22.75 8.65
N GLY A 10 -5.01 22.52 9.95
CA GLY A 10 -4.57 21.33 10.65
C GLY A 10 -5.19 20.05 10.11
N MET A 11 -6.51 20.02 9.89
CA MET A 11 -7.20 18.88 9.29
C MET A 11 -6.75 18.63 7.85
N GLY A 12 -6.54 19.69 7.06
CA GLY A 12 -6.00 19.58 5.71
C GLY A 12 -4.62 18.92 5.70
N GLY A 13 -3.70 19.37 6.57
CA GLY A 13 -2.37 18.76 6.67
C GLY A 13 -2.40 17.30 7.11
N ILE A 14 -3.27 16.93 8.06
CA ILE A 14 -3.43 15.54 8.50
C ILE A 14 -4.01 14.67 7.37
N TYR A 15 -5.01 15.18 6.66
CA TYR A 15 -5.61 14.48 5.53
C TYR A 15 -4.58 14.19 4.43
N GLU A 16 -3.84 15.21 3.99
CA GLU A 16 -2.79 15.07 2.99
C GLU A 16 -1.70 14.08 3.45
N GLY A 17 -1.31 14.14 4.73
CA GLY A 17 -0.34 13.19 5.29
C GLY A 17 -0.83 11.74 5.27
N ILE A 18 -2.12 11.50 5.55
CA ILE A 18 -2.72 10.16 5.50
C ILE A 18 -2.84 9.67 4.05
N VAL A 19 -3.24 10.55 3.11
CA VAL A 19 -3.33 10.20 1.69
C VAL A 19 -1.96 9.82 1.16
N ALA A 20 -0.92 10.62 1.43
CA ALA A 20 0.44 10.33 1.02
C ALA A 20 0.96 9.00 1.60
N ASP A 21 0.70 8.70 2.88
CA ASP A 21 1.08 7.42 3.50
C ASP A 21 0.34 6.23 2.85
N ALA A 22 -0.93 6.43 2.49
CA ALA A 22 -1.77 5.39 1.90
C ALA A 22 -1.44 5.10 0.41
N THR A 23 -0.98 6.10 -0.34
CA THR A 23 -0.67 5.94 -1.78
C THR A 23 0.79 5.65 -2.04
N LEU A 24 1.72 5.90 -1.10
CA LEU A 24 3.15 5.72 -1.31
C LEU A 24 3.52 4.38 -1.97
N LEU A 25 2.99 3.26 -1.49
CA LEU A 25 3.26 1.95 -2.08
C LEU A 25 2.56 1.72 -3.44
N VAL A 26 1.41 2.35 -3.66
CA VAL A 26 0.69 2.29 -4.95
C VAL A 26 1.45 3.09 -6.00
N ASP A 27 2.00 4.24 -5.63
CA ASP A 27 2.70 5.15 -6.52
C ASP A 27 4.11 4.64 -6.86
N GLU A 28 4.77 3.93 -5.93
CA GLU A 28 6.09 3.34 -6.15
C GLU A 28 6.04 2.02 -6.94
N LEU A 29 4.97 1.24 -6.77
CA LEU A 29 4.76 -0.02 -7.47
C LEU A 29 3.92 0.25 -8.72
N ASP A 30 4.60 0.47 -9.85
CA ASP A 30 4.05 0.78 -11.19
C ASP A 30 3.17 -0.36 -11.75
N ALA A 31 2.01 -0.58 -11.12
CA ALA A 31 1.08 -1.63 -11.43
C ALA A 31 -0.18 -1.06 -12.09
N ASP A 32 -0.54 -1.59 -13.25
CA ASP A 32 -1.77 -1.19 -13.96
C ASP A 32 -3.05 -1.59 -13.23
N LEU A 33 -3.02 -2.69 -12.46
CA LEU A 33 -4.19 -3.23 -11.76
C LEU A 33 -3.81 -3.93 -10.45
N TRP A 34 -4.62 -3.70 -9.42
CA TRP A 34 -4.54 -4.37 -8.13
C TRP A 34 -5.66 -5.40 -7.95
N ILE A 35 -5.31 -6.64 -7.61
CA ILE A 35 -6.26 -7.69 -7.25
C ILE A 35 -6.29 -7.80 -5.72
N VAL A 36 -7.45 -7.49 -5.12
CA VAL A 36 -7.64 -7.48 -3.66
C VAL A 36 -8.81 -8.35 -3.24
N GLN A 37 -8.89 -8.67 -1.95
CA GLN A 37 -10.03 -9.40 -1.41
C GLN A 37 -11.28 -8.51 -1.46
N ARG A 38 -12.44 -9.09 -1.80
CA ARG A 38 -13.71 -8.35 -1.75
C ARG A 38 -13.95 -7.80 -0.34
N ASN A 39 -14.54 -6.61 -0.26
CA ASN A 39 -14.88 -5.91 0.98
C ASN A 39 -13.65 -5.49 1.82
N THR A 40 -12.48 -5.35 1.21
CA THR A 40 -11.33 -4.68 1.83
C THR A 40 -11.20 -3.25 1.32
N ARG A 41 -10.58 -2.39 2.12
CA ARG A 41 -10.33 -0.98 1.76
C ARG A 41 -9.09 -0.81 0.87
N GLY A 42 -9.06 -1.49 -0.27
CA GLY A 42 -7.96 -1.40 -1.24
C GLY A 42 -6.75 -2.28 -0.86
N PRO A 43 -5.62 -2.13 -1.58
CA PRO A 43 -4.50 -3.07 -1.51
C PRO A 43 -3.65 -2.95 -0.25
N PHE A 44 -3.54 -1.74 0.31
CA PHE A 44 -2.62 -1.45 1.43
C PHE A 44 -3.30 -0.91 2.68
N ALA A 45 -4.54 -0.41 2.60
CA ALA A 45 -5.24 0.09 3.78
C ALA A 45 -5.81 -1.04 4.66
N GLU A 46 -6.03 -2.23 4.09
CA GLU A 46 -6.51 -3.39 4.81
C GLU A 46 -5.91 -4.68 4.25
N LEU A 47 -5.56 -5.62 5.14
CA LEU A 47 -4.92 -6.87 4.74
C LEU A 47 -5.85 -7.71 3.86
N SER A 48 -5.45 -7.95 2.63
CA SER A 48 -6.14 -8.87 1.72
C SER A 48 -5.53 -10.27 1.82
N ARG A 49 -6.35 -11.30 2.12
CA ARG A 49 -5.92 -12.70 2.13
C ARG A 49 -6.41 -13.39 0.86
N VAL A 50 -5.56 -13.36 -0.16
CA VAL A 50 -5.87 -13.91 -1.48
C VAL A 50 -5.14 -15.24 -1.66
N PRO A 51 -5.77 -16.28 -2.24
CA PRO A 51 -5.09 -17.55 -2.52
C PRO A 51 -3.87 -17.37 -3.44
N SER A 52 -2.82 -18.15 -3.22
CA SER A 52 -1.57 -18.05 -3.98
C SER A 52 -1.74 -18.32 -5.48
N ASN A 53 -2.75 -19.09 -5.88
CA ASN A 53 -3.04 -19.40 -7.28
C ASN A 53 -3.70 -18.23 -8.04
N VAL A 54 -4.06 -17.14 -7.38
CA VAL A 54 -4.65 -15.97 -8.06
C VAL A 54 -3.64 -15.30 -8.98
N GLU A 55 -2.36 -15.30 -8.62
CA GLU A 55 -1.27 -14.83 -9.48
C GLU A 55 -1.24 -15.63 -10.79
N ASP A 56 -1.24 -16.97 -10.70
CA ASP A 56 -1.22 -17.85 -11.87
C ASP A 56 -2.47 -17.66 -12.73
N ARG A 57 -3.64 -17.55 -12.09
CA ARG A 57 -4.91 -17.30 -12.79
C ARG A 57 -4.92 -15.94 -13.48
N ALA A 58 -4.38 -14.90 -12.86
CA ALA A 58 -4.30 -13.58 -13.47
C ALA A 58 -3.42 -13.61 -14.73
N ARG A 59 -2.28 -14.32 -14.67
CA ARG A 59 -1.37 -14.50 -15.81
C ARG A 59 -2.00 -15.23 -17.00
N THR A 60 -3.04 -16.04 -16.77
CA THR A 60 -3.78 -16.71 -17.87
C THR A 60 -4.79 -15.82 -18.58
N VAL A 61 -5.11 -14.64 -18.05
CA VAL A 61 -6.09 -13.74 -18.66
C VAL A 61 -5.48 -13.08 -19.90
N PRO A 62 -6.12 -13.17 -21.08
CA PRO A 62 -5.62 -12.50 -22.28
C PRO A 62 -5.42 -11.00 -22.05
N GLY A 63 -4.23 -10.49 -22.36
CA GLY A 63 -3.85 -9.09 -22.17
C GLY A 63 -3.08 -8.80 -20.88
N VAL A 64 -2.96 -9.75 -19.95
CA VAL A 64 -2.08 -9.59 -18.77
C VAL A 64 -0.65 -9.92 -19.17
N ALA A 65 0.24 -8.92 -19.13
CA ALA A 65 1.66 -9.09 -19.45
C ALA A 65 2.42 -9.79 -18.31
N ASP A 66 2.16 -9.39 -17.07
CA ASP A 66 2.75 -9.97 -15.87
C ASP A 66 1.77 -9.87 -14.69
N ALA A 67 1.93 -10.74 -13.71
CA ALA A 67 1.18 -10.74 -12.46
C ALA A 67 2.12 -11.15 -11.33
N ARG A 68 2.14 -10.39 -10.24
CA ARG A 68 3.03 -10.61 -9.10
C ARG A 68 2.26 -10.57 -7.79
N ARG A 69 2.64 -11.46 -6.87
CA ARG A 69 2.14 -11.41 -5.48
C ARG A 69 3.00 -10.45 -4.66
N PHE A 70 2.38 -9.78 -3.70
CA PHE A 70 3.05 -8.96 -2.72
C PHE A 70 2.53 -9.27 -1.32
N VAL A 71 3.40 -9.17 -0.33
CA VAL A 71 3.01 -9.23 1.09
C VAL A 71 3.49 -7.96 1.75
N THR A 72 2.59 -7.20 2.37
CA THR A 72 2.98 -5.99 3.11
C THR A 72 2.79 -6.18 4.60
N HIS A 73 3.74 -5.68 5.39
CA HIS A 73 3.63 -5.62 6.84
C HIS A 73 4.23 -4.33 7.38
N THR A 74 3.42 -3.56 8.10
CA THR A 74 3.87 -2.33 8.75
C THR A 74 4.45 -2.64 10.11
N ILE A 75 5.72 -2.26 10.34
CA ILE A 75 6.40 -2.39 11.62
C ILE A 75 6.78 -1.03 12.17
N GLN A 76 6.85 -0.94 13.50
CA GLN A 76 7.44 0.18 14.21
C GLN A 76 8.69 -0.30 14.95
N ARG A 77 9.80 0.41 14.76
CA ARG A 77 11.09 0.15 15.41
C ARG A 77 11.67 1.45 15.93
N GLU A 78 12.62 1.34 16.85
CA GLU A 78 13.41 2.48 17.26
C GLU A 78 14.69 2.52 16.43
N HIS A 79 15.01 3.70 15.90
CA HIS A 79 16.28 3.95 15.21
C HIS A 79 16.88 5.25 15.75
N GLN A 80 18.06 5.18 16.35
CA GLN A 80 18.76 6.33 16.95
C GLN A 80 17.90 7.13 17.95
N GLY A 81 17.15 6.42 18.82
CA GLY A 81 16.28 7.04 19.82
C GLY A 81 15.02 7.70 19.24
N ARG A 82 14.73 7.52 17.94
CA ARG A 82 13.52 8.01 17.28
C ARG A 82 12.64 6.84 16.83
N PRO A 83 11.32 6.91 17.04
CA PRO A 83 10.41 5.91 16.49
C PRO A 83 10.40 6.02 14.96
N LEU A 84 10.67 4.90 14.30
CA LEU A 84 10.65 4.75 12.86
C LEU A 84 9.56 3.73 12.50
N ARG A 85 8.58 4.19 11.72
CA ARG A 85 7.54 3.33 11.14
C ARG A 85 7.93 3.01 9.70
N MET A 86 7.85 1.74 9.34
CA MET A 86 8.23 1.25 8.01
C MET A 86 7.20 0.24 7.52
N ALA A 87 6.86 0.30 6.24
CA ALA A 87 6.18 -0.79 5.56
C ALA A 87 7.25 -1.73 4.96
N ILE A 88 7.22 -2.99 5.33
CA ILE A 88 8.04 -4.03 4.70
C ILE A 88 7.19 -4.69 3.63
N VAL A 89 7.66 -4.63 2.39
CA VAL A 89 7.05 -5.34 1.26
C VAL A 89 7.92 -6.56 0.94
N GLY A 90 7.35 -7.74 1.11
CA GLY A 90 7.90 -8.99 0.61
C GLY A 90 7.63 -9.11 -0.88
N LEU A 91 8.69 -9.08 -1.67
CA LEU A 91 8.68 -9.23 -3.12
C LEU A 91 8.84 -10.71 -3.53
N ALA A 92 8.28 -11.07 -4.68
CA ALA A 92 8.41 -12.40 -5.27
C ALA A 92 9.76 -12.52 -5.99
N TRP A 93 10.83 -12.80 -5.24
CA TRP A 93 12.15 -13.09 -5.81
C TRP A 93 12.17 -14.46 -6.52
N PRO A 94 12.80 -14.62 -7.71
CA PRO A 94 13.66 -13.67 -8.43
C PRO A 94 12.94 -12.82 -9.50
N ILE A 95 11.61 -12.81 -9.51
CA ILE A 95 10.80 -12.16 -10.54
C ILE A 95 10.80 -10.64 -10.34
N ASP A 96 10.81 -10.21 -9.08
CA ASP A 96 11.02 -8.83 -8.65
C ASP A 96 12.51 -8.54 -8.48
N ARG A 97 13.07 -7.67 -9.33
CA ARG A 97 14.49 -7.26 -9.31
C ARG A 97 14.62 -5.75 -9.30
#